data_AF-A0ABD1QRE8-F1
#
_entry.id   AF-A0ABD1QRE8-F1
#
_cell.length_a   1.000
_cell.length_b   1.000
_cell.length_c   1.000
_cell.angle_alpha   90.00
_cell.angle_beta   90.00
_cell.angle_gamma   90.00
#
_symmetry.space_group_name_H-M   'P 1'
#
loop_
_entity.id
_entity.type
_entity.pdbx_description
1 polymer ?
#
loop_
_entity_poly.entity_id
_entity_poly.type
_entity_poly.pdbx_seq_one_letter_code
_entity_poly.pdbx_strand_id
1 'polypeptide(L)'
;MPIRLKAIASIVKAFQWSQVVIISEDTEYGTGIIPYLSNALEDVNARISYRSLFLKSASDDFIYKELYKIMTMQTRVVVVHMSEHLGAKLFLKSKEIGMMSNGYAWIVTSGLTDLYSLMDLNVVEAMHGVLGVKPLIPKSKELDSFATRWKKMSFSGLWRKHQTHTSKYFWPLGI
;
A
#
# COMPACT_ATOMS: atom_id res chain seq x y z
N MET A 1 0.99 -4.81 14.18
CA MET A 1 0.03 -4.06 13.33
C MET A 1 -1.08 -3.34 14.14
N PRO A 2 -0.78 -2.42 15.08
CA PRO A 2 -1.76 -1.37 15.49
C PRO A 2 -1.26 0.08 15.28
N ILE A 3 0.05 0.31 15.31
CA ILE A 3 0.64 1.67 15.38
C ILE A 3 0.33 2.53 14.14
N ARG A 4 0.34 1.92 12.94
CA ARG A 4 0.09 2.65 11.68
C ARG A 4 -1.35 3.16 11.56
N LEU A 5 -2.32 2.38 12.05
CA LEU A 5 -3.73 2.74 11.96
C LEU A 5 -4.07 3.85 12.96
N LYS A 6 -3.41 3.85 14.13
CA LYS A 6 -3.45 4.99 15.06
C LYS A 6 -2.88 6.27 14.45
N ALA A 7 -1.84 6.19 13.62
CA ALA A 7 -1.32 7.37 12.92
C ALA A 7 -2.34 7.93 11.91
N ILE A 8 -3.06 7.06 11.18
CA ILE A 8 -4.17 7.50 10.29
C ILE A 8 -5.27 8.18 11.12
N ALA A 9 -5.68 7.59 12.23
CA ALA A 9 -6.67 8.20 13.12
C ALA A 9 -6.21 9.55 13.68
N SER A 10 -4.93 9.69 14.04
CA SER A 10 -4.34 10.97 14.46
C SER A 10 -4.38 12.03 13.36
N ILE A 11 -4.12 11.66 12.09
CA ILE A 11 -4.27 12.56 10.94
C ILE A 11 -5.74 12.99 10.82
N VAL A 12 -6.67 12.04 10.83
CA VAL A 12 -8.12 12.30 10.76
C VAL A 12 -8.56 13.25 11.87
N LYS A 13 -8.09 13.04 13.11
CA LYS A 13 -8.34 13.93 14.25
C LYS A 13 -7.76 15.32 14.05
N ALA A 14 -6.52 15.42 13.58
CA ALA A 14 -5.82 16.69 13.40
C ALA A 14 -6.52 17.60 12.38
N PHE A 15 -7.09 17.01 11.33
CA PHE A 15 -7.89 17.72 10.33
C PHE A 15 -9.38 17.81 10.66
N GLN A 16 -9.79 17.31 11.85
CA GLN A 16 -11.17 17.33 12.33
C GLN A 16 -12.17 16.64 11.38
N TRP A 17 -11.72 15.63 10.64
CA TRP A 17 -12.59 14.83 9.79
C TRP A 17 -13.38 13.83 10.62
N SER A 18 -14.70 13.77 10.41
CA SER A 18 -15.60 12.90 11.18
C SER A 18 -15.96 11.59 10.44
N GLN A 19 -15.73 11.52 9.14
CA GLN A 19 -16.07 10.37 8.29
C GLN A 19 -14.92 10.06 7.34
N VAL A 20 -14.68 8.76 7.09
CA VAL A 20 -13.75 8.29 6.07
C VAL A 20 -14.40 7.23 5.19
N VAL A 21 -14.03 7.19 3.93
CA VAL A 21 -14.25 6.06 3.03
C VAL A 21 -13.02 5.16 3.07
N ILE A 22 -13.20 3.85 3.12
CA ILE A 22 -12.12 2.90 2.89
C ILE A 22 -12.30 2.18 1.55
N ILE A 23 -11.26 2.19 0.72
CA ILE A 23 -11.15 1.33 -0.45
C ILE A 23 -10.06 0.31 -0.16
N SER A 24 -10.41 -0.97 -0.19
CA SER A 24 -9.46 -2.04 0.09
C SER A 24 -9.56 -3.18 -0.91
N GLU A 25 -8.44 -3.90 -1.07
CA GLU A 25 -8.43 -5.14 -1.83
C GLU A 25 -9.27 -6.21 -1.12
N ASP A 26 -10.06 -6.98 -1.88
CA ASP A 26 -10.87 -8.07 -1.35
C ASP A 26 -10.02 -9.32 -1.13
N THR A 27 -9.11 -9.21 -0.18
CA THR A 27 -8.23 -10.28 0.30
C THR A 27 -8.08 -10.20 1.80
N GLU A 28 -7.52 -11.25 2.41
CA GLU A 28 -7.16 -11.23 3.84
C GLU A 28 -6.22 -10.05 4.16
N TYR A 29 -5.30 -9.72 3.25
CA TYR A 29 -4.45 -8.55 3.35
C TYR A 29 -5.27 -7.26 3.44
N GLY A 30 -6.13 -6.99 2.44
CA GLY A 30 -6.87 -5.73 2.35
C GLY A 30 -7.97 -5.59 3.42
N THR A 31 -8.61 -6.69 3.79
CA THR A 31 -9.73 -6.67 4.75
C THR A 31 -9.28 -6.78 6.21
N GLY A 32 -8.09 -7.34 6.47
CA GLY A 32 -7.58 -7.58 7.82
C GLY A 32 -7.35 -6.32 8.66
N ILE A 33 -7.20 -5.15 8.04
CA ILE A 33 -7.01 -3.88 8.77
C ILE A 33 -8.30 -3.26 9.30
N ILE A 34 -9.44 -3.65 8.75
CA ILE A 34 -10.67 -2.87 8.84
C ILE A 34 -11.19 -2.79 10.28
N PRO A 35 -11.24 -3.88 11.07
CA PRO A 35 -11.67 -3.80 12.46
C PRO A 35 -10.76 -2.89 13.30
N TYR A 36 -9.44 -2.98 13.08
CA TYR A 36 -8.47 -2.16 13.80
C TYR A 36 -8.54 -0.68 13.42
N LEU A 37 -8.80 -0.38 12.15
CA LEU A 37 -9.00 0.99 11.69
C LEU A 37 -10.31 1.57 12.22
N SER A 38 -11.40 0.79 12.24
CA SER A 38 -12.68 1.20 12.82
C SER A 38 -12.49 1.61 14.28
N ASN A 39 -11.89 0.74 15.09
CA ASN A 39 -11.65 1.03 16.50
C ASN A 39 -10.78 2.29 16.69
N ALA A 40 -9.71 2.44 15.90
CA ALA A 40 -8.83 3.60 16.00
C ALA A 40 -9.52 4.92 15.61
N LEU A 41 -10.47 4.88 14.66
CA LEU A 41 -11.27 6.04 14.28
C LEU A 41 -12.31 6.38 15.34
N GLU A 42 -12.95 5.36 15.94
CA GLU A 42 -13.90 5.54 17.04
C GLU A 42 -13.25 6.24 18.24
N ASP A 43 -12.00 5.89 18.58
CA ASP A 43 -11.18 6.54 19.63
C ASP A 43 -11.01 8.06 19.41
N VAL A 44 -11.21 8.55 18.18
CA VAL A 44 -11.09 9.97 17.80
C VAL A 44 -12.41 10.58 17.33
N ASN A 45 -13.55 9.95 17.64
CA ASN A 45 -14.89 10.36 17.23
C ASN A 45 -15.09 10.46 15.70
N ALA A 46 -14.37 9.63 14.95
CA ALA A 46 -14.56 9.45 13.53
C ALA A 46 -15.10 8.03 13.24
N ARG A 47 -15.61 7.80 12.02
CA ARG A 47 -16.06 6.47 11.61
C ARG A 47 -15.86 6.22 10.12
N ILE A 48 -15.91 4.95 9.75
CA ILE A 48 -15.98 4.53 8.35
C ILE A 48 -17.43 4.74 7.87
N SER A 49 -17.63 5.67 6.93
CA SER A 49 -18.96 5.95 6.36
C SER A 49 -19.30 5.03 5.19
N TYR A 50 -18.27 4.54 4.49
CA TYR A 50 -18.42 3.64 3.36
C TYR A 50 -17.17 2.77 3.22
N ARG A 51 -17.39 1.51 2.82
CA ARG A 51 -16.34 0.54 2.51
C ARG A 51 -16.57 0.04 1.10
N SER A 52 -15.53 0.09 0.27
CA SER A 52 -15.51 -0.51 -1.05
C SER A 52 -14.44 -1.59 -1.14
N LEU A 53 -14.80 -2.74 -1.69
CA LEU A 53 -13.94 -3.91 -1.83
C LEU A 53 -13.66 -4.19 -3.30
N PHE A 54 -12.38 -4.20 -3.66
CA PHE A 54 -11.94 -4.37 -5.03
C PHE A 54 -11.27 -5.73 -5.16
N LEU A 55 -11.76 -6.57 -6.09
CA LEU A 55 -11.03 -7.77 -6.47
C LEU A 55 -9.67 -7.39 -7.06
N LYS A 56 -8.67 -8.27 -6.91
CA LYS A 56 -7.36 -8.09 -7.59
C LYS A 56 -7.50 -7.89 -9.10
N SER A 57 -8.51 -8.52 -9.69
CA SER A 57 -8.85 -8.47 -11.11
C SER A 57 -9.89 -7.40 -11.48
N ALA A 58 -10.15 -6.42 -10.59
CA ALA A 58 -11.16 -5.40 -10.84
C ALA A 58 -10.96 -4.69 -12.20
N SER A 59 -12.03 -4.64 -12.99
CA SER A 59 -12.06 -3.94 -14.28
C SER A 59 -12.07 -2.42 -14.09
N ASP A 60 -11.68 -1.69 -15.12
CA ASP A 60 -11.72 -0.22 -15.14
C ASP A 60 -13.14 0.28 -14.88
N ASP A 61 -14.15 -0.34 -15.51
CA ASP A 61 -15.57 0.00 -15.33
C ASP A 61 -16.02 -0.15 -13.88
N PHE A 62 -15.58 -1.21 -13.20
CA PHE A 62 -15.88 -1.40 -11.78
C PHE A 62 -15.25 -0.29 -10.94
N ILE A 63 -13.99 0.06 -11.22
CA ILE A 63 -13.27 1.13 -10.51
C ILE A 63 -14.00 2.47 -10.70
N TYR A 64 -14.33 2.85 -11.93
CA TYR A 64 -15.08 4.08 -12.19
C TYR A 64 -16.43 4.09 -11.49
N LYS A 65 -17.18 3.00 -11.54
CA LYS A 65 -18.48 2.90 -10.88
C LYS A 65 -18.38 3.16 -9.38
N GLU A 66 -17.39 2.55 -8.71
CA GLU A 66 -17.17 2.78 -7.29
C GLU A 66 -16.69 4.21 -6.98
N LEU A 67 -15.81 4.77 -7.82
CA LEU A 67 -15.38 6.15 -7.69
C LEU A 67 -16.53 7.15 -7.86
N TYR A 68 -17.38 6.99 -8.87
CA TYR A 68 -18.58 7.82 -9.06
C TYR A 68 -19.53 7.73 -7.88
N LYS A 69 -19.70 6.53 -7.30
CA LYS A 69 -20.48 6.37 -6.07
C LYS A 69 -19.89 7.20 -4.92
N ILE A 70 -18.57 7.17 -4.74
CA ILE A 70 -17.88 7.97 -3.71
C ILE A 70 -18.06 9.48 -3.98
N MET A 71 -18.03 9.92 -5.25
CA MET A 71 -18.23 11.34 -5.60
C MET A 71 -19.60 11.88 -5.18
N THR A 72 -20.62 11.03 -5.14
CA THR A 72 -21.97 11.43 -4.70
C THR A 72 -22.12 11.53 -3.17
N MET A 73 -21.16 11.02 -2.40
CA MET A 73 -21.17 11.11 -0.94
C MET A 73 -20.79 12.52 -0.49
N GLN A 74 -20.97 12.85 0.79
CA GLN A 74 -20.40 14.07 1.39
C GLN A 74 -18.99 13.86 1.92
N THR A 75 -18.62 12.61 2.27
CA THR A 75 -17.29 12.26 2.75
C THR A 75 -16.24 12.52 1.66
N ARG A 76 -15.14 13.18 2.03
CA ARG A 76 -14.03 13.54 1.11
C ARG A 76 -12.69 12.89 1.45
N VAL A 77 -12.62 12.18 2.57
CA VAL A 77 -11.41 11.48 3.01
C VAL A 77 -11.49 10.04 2.57
N VAL A 78 -10.51 9.59 1.79
CA VAL A 78 -10.43 8.25 1.24
C VAL A 78 -9.15 7.57 1.72
N VAL A 79 -9.29 6.49 2.49
CA VAL A 79 -8.20 5.63 2.94
C VAL A 79 -8.09 4.44 1.99
N VAL A 80 -6.89 4.20 1.47
CA VAL A 80 -6.61 3.15 0.48
C VAL A 80 -5.69 2.08 1.08
N HIS A 81 -6.13 0.81 1.03
CA HIS A 81 -5.34 -0.34 1.44
C HIS A 81 -5.45 -1.52 0.46
N MET A 82 -4.52 -1.58 -0.48
CA MET A 82 -4.49 -2.59 -1.54
C MET A 82 -3.06 -2.81 -2.04
N SER A 83 -2.88 -3.80 -2.92
CA SER A 83 -1.62 -4.02 -3.64
C SER A 83 -1.25 -2.84 -4.55
N GLU A 84 0.04 -2.77 -4.89
CA GLU A 84 0.62 -1.72 -5.74
C GLU A 84 -0.08 -1.62 -7.09
N HIS A 85 -0.22 -2.73 -7.80
CA HIS A 85 -0.82 -2.77 -9.14
C HIS A 85 -2.27 -2.23 -9.13
N LEU A 86 -3.08 -2.65 -8.16
CA LEU A 86 -4.47 -2.20 -8.06
C LEU A 86 -4.55 -0.73 -7.63
N GLY A 87 -3.66 -0.28 -6.74
CA GLY A 87 -3.56 1.11 -6.32
C GLY A 87 -3.13 2.04 -7.46
N ALA A 88 -2.14 1.64 -8.26
CA ALA A 88 -1.71 2.38 -9.44
C ALA A 88 -2.89 2.60 -10.40
N LYS A 89 -3.64 1.53 -10.69
CA LYS A 89 -4.85 1.59 -11.50
C LYS A 89 -5.90 2.52 -10.89
N LEU A 90 -6.18 2.40 -9.60
CA LEU A 90 -7.12 3.27 -8.88
C LEU A 90 -6.75 4.76 -9.02
N PHE A 91 -5.50 5.13 -8.79
CA PHE A 91 -5.08 6.53 -8.81
C PHE A 91 -5.07 7.13 -10.22
N LEU A 92 -4.67 6.36 -11.23
CA LEU A 92 -4.79 6.79 -12.64
C LEU A 92 -6.25 7.10 -12.98
N LYS A 93 -7.17 6.19 -12.66
CA LYS A 93 -8.61 6.36 -12.91
C LYS A 93 -9.21 7.51 -12.10
N SER A 94 -8.78 7.68 -10.85
CA SER A 94 -9.19 8.81 -9.99
C SER A 94 -8.72 10.16 -10.54
N LYS A 95 -7.52 10.22 -11.14
CA LYS A 95 -7.01 11.43 -11.81
C LYS A 95 -7.85 11.77 -13.03
N GLU A 96 -8.16 10.79 -13.87
CA GLU A 96 -8.93 10.96 -15.11
C GLU A 96 -10.31 11.58 -14.87
N ILE A 97 -10.99 11.22 -13.77
CA ILE A 97 -12.32 11.77 -13.42
C ILE A 97 -12.25 12.97 -12.47
N GLY A 98 -11.06 13.50 -12.21
CA GLY A 98 -10.85 14.71 -11.41
C GLY A 98 -10.95 14.52 -9.89
N MET A 99 -11.01 13.30 -9.36
CA MET A 99 -11.02 13.07 -7.91
C MET A 99 -9.65 13.28 -7.24
N MET A 100 -8.58 13.42 -8.01
CA MET A 100 -7.26 13.85 -7.52
C MET A 100 -7.11 15.37 -7.44
N SER A 101 -8.12 16.13 -7.87
CA SER A 101 -8.15 17.59 -7.75
C SER A 101 -8.58 18.05 -6.35
N ASN A 102 -8.58 19.36 -6.11
CA ASN A 102 -8.94 19.95 -4.83
C ASN A 102 -10.32 19.47 -4.34
N GLY A 103 -10.39 19.14 -3.05
CA GLY A 103 -11.64 18.73 -2.39
C GLY A 103 -11.63 17.30 -1.87
N TYR A 104 -10.64 16.47 -2.24
CA TYR A 104 -10.45 15.14 -1.67
C TYR A 104 -9.12 15.05 -0.89
N ALA A 105 -9.13 14.24 0.16
CA ALA A 105 -7.93 13.86 0.90
C ALA A 105 -7.72 12.36 0.74
N TRP A 106 -6.58 11.97 0.15
CA TRP A 106 -6.23 10.58 -0.09
C TRP A 106 -5.15 10.14 0.88
N ILE A 107 -5.40 9.05 1.62
CA ILE A 107 -4.44 8.48 2.57
C ILE A 107 -4.13 7.05 2.14
N VAL A 108 -2.86 6.74 1.91
CA VAL A 108 -2.41 5.38 1.62
C VAL A 108 -1.74 4.76 2.84
N THR A 109 -2.05 3.49 3.04
CA THR A 109 -1.36 2.62 4.00
C THR A 109 -0.05 2.09 3.40
N SER A 110 0.85 1.61 4.27
CA SER A 110 2.24 1.32 3.94
C SER A 110 2.49 0.39 2.74
N GLY A 111 1.54 -0.48 2.38
CA GLY A 111 1.68 -1.35 1.21
C GLY A 111 1.93 -0.58 -0.09
N LEU A 112 1.30 0.58 -0.25
CA LEU A 112 1.49 1.47 -1.39
C LEU A 112 2.65 2.46 -1.18
N THR A 113 2.88 2.91 0.06
CA THR A 113 3.93 3.89 0.38
C THR A 113 5.34 3.33 0.23
N ASP A 114 5.54 2.05 0.52
CA ASP A 114 6.86 1.42 0.48
C ASP A 114 7.35 1.11 -0.94
N LEU A 115 6.44 1.11 -1.93
CA LEU A 115 6.73 0.76 -3.33
C LEU A 115 6.61 1.95 -4.29
N TYR A 116 6.41 3.16 -3.75
CA TYR A 116 6.32 4.40 -4.55
C TYR A 116 7.50 4.60 -5.50
N SER A 117 8.70 4.15 -5.12
CA SER A 117 9.91 4.25 -5.97
C SER A 117 9.95 3.29 -7.15
N LEU A 118 9.02 2.33 -7.23
CA LEU A 118 8.94 1.33 -8.30
C LEU A 118 7.83 1.65 -9.32
N MET A 119 7.01 2.66 -9.04
CA MET A 119 5.88 3.03 -9.87
C MET A 119 6.30 3.85 -11.09
N ASP A 120 5.56 3.68 -12.19
CA ASP A 120 5.71 4.51 -13.39
C ASP A 120 5.50 5.99 -13.09
N LEU A 121 6.21 6.86 -13.80
CA LEU A 121 6.14 8.32 -13.63
C LEU A 121 4.70 8.86 -13.72
N ASN A 122 3.87 8.29 -14.60
CA ASN A 122 2.47 8.68 -14.75
C ASN A 122 1.65 8.38 -13.48
N VAL A 123 1.94 7.27 -12.79
CA VAL A 123 1.28 6.87 -11.54
C VAL A 123 1.74 7.78 -10.39
N VAL A 124 3.04 8.02 -10.30
CA VAL A 124 3.64 8.98 -9.37
C VAL A 124 2.97 10.35 -9.53
N GLU A 125 2.78 10.79 -10.77
CA GLU A 125 2.12 12.06 -11.07
C GLU A 125 0.63 12.07 -10.72
N ALA A 126 -0.07 10.94 -10.91
CA ALA A 126 -1.46 10.78 -10.50
C ALA A 126 -1.64 10.79 -8.98
N MET A 127 -0.61 10.41 -8.23
CA MET A 127 -0.62 10.35 -6.76
C MET A 127 -0.17 11.66 -6.10
N HIS A 128 0.03 12.75 -6.85
CA HIS A 128 0.34 14.05 -6.24
C HIS A 128 -0.74 14.45 -5.22
N GLY A 129 -0.31 14.84 -4.01
CA GLY A 129 -1.19 15.20 -2.89
C GLY A 129 -1.64 14.04 -2.01
N VAL A 130 -1.28 12.79 -2.32
CA VAL A 130 -1.59 11.62 -1.48
C VAL A 130 -0.71 11.60 -0.21
N LEU A 131 -1.33 11.38 0.94
CA LEU A 131 -0.64 11.22 2.23
C LEU A 131 -0.30 9.75 2.50
N GLY A 132 0.99 9.43 2.62
CA GLY A 132 1.45 8.09 3.00
C GLY A 132 1.82 7.97 4.47
N VAL A 133 1.48 6.85 5.11
CA VAL A 133 1.91 6.54 6.48
C VAL A 133 2.98 5.45 6.48
N LYS A 134 4.20 5.82 6.86
CA LYS A 134 5.35 4.92 6.98
C LYS A 134 5.85 4.86 8.44
N PRO A 135 6.16 3.66 8.98
CA PRO A 135 6.83 3.56 10.27
C PRO A 135 8.17 4.29 10.24
N LEU A 136 8.41 5.15 11.24
CA LEU A 136 9.74 5.68 11.48
C LEU A 136 10.58 4.57 12.13
N ILE A 137 11.57 4.06 11.39
CA ILE A 137 12.54 3.11 11.92
C ILE A 137 13.82 3.93 12.23
N PRO A 138 14.16 4.16 13.50
CA PRO A 138 15.38 4.88 13.86
C PRO A 138 16.62 4.14 13.34
N LYS A 139 17.64 4.89 12.90
CA LYS A 139 18.94 4.30 12.57
C LYS A 139 19.56 3.72 13.84
N SER A 140 20.03 2.49 13.78
CA SER A 140 20.73 1.83 14.88
C SER A 140 21.82 0.90 14.35
N LYS A 141 22.83 0.62 15.17
CA LYS A 141 23.92 -0.30 14.79
C LYS A 141 23.40 -1.71 14.52
N GLU A 142 22.35 -2.11 15.22
CA GLU A 142 21.67 -3.40 15.07
C GLU A 142 20.97 -3.50 13.72
N LEU A 143 20.31 -2.42 13.29
CA LEU A 143 19.68 -2.34 11.97
C LEU A 143 20.72 -2.43 10.84
N ASP A 144 21.83 -1.71 10.97
CA ASP A 144 22.93 -1.73 9.99
C ASP A 144 23.61 -3.12 9.93
N SER A 145 23.85 -3.73 11.09
CA SER A 145 24.36 -5.10 11.19
C SER A 145 23.41 -6.10 10.54
N PHE A 146 22.10 -6.00 10.82
CA PHE A 146 21.08 -6.84 10.19
C PHE A 146 21.09 -6.68 8.66
N ALA A 147 21.03 -5.45 8.15
CA ALA A 147 21.05 -5.17 6.73
C ALA A 147 22.31 -5.74 6.03
N THR A 148 23.46 -5.66 6.71
CA THR A 148 24.73 -6.19 6.21
C THR A 148 24.72 -7.71 6.11
N ARG A 149 24.26 -8.41 7.16
CA ARG A 149 24.11 -9.87 7.14
C ARG A 149 23.09 -10.32 6.10
N TRP A 150 21.96 -9.61 6.01
CA TRP A 150 20.90 -9.90 5.06
C TRP A 150 21.41 -9.83 3.61
N LYS A 151 22.12 -8.75 3.24
CA LYS A 151 22.75 -8.62 1.92
C LYS A 151 23.69 -9.80 1.62
N LYS A 152 24.57 -10.15 2.56
CA LYS A 152 25.49 -11.30 2.39
C LYS A 152 24.72 -12.62 2.15
N MET A 153 23.61 -12.82 2.86
CA MET A 153 22.78 -14.02 2.74
C MET A 153 22.03 -14.06 1.39
N SER A 154 21.47 -12.94 0.93
CA SER A 154 20.80 -12.85 -0.38
C SER A 154 21.76 -13.07 -1.55
N PHE A 155 23.01 -12.63 -1.43
CA PHE A 155 24.04 -12.94 -2.44
C PHE A 155 24.46 -14.41 -2.39
N SER A 156 24.59 -15.02 -1.20
CA SER A 156 24.97 -16.43 -1.07
C SER A 156 23.96 -17.43 -1.67
N GLY A 157 22.68 -17.06 -1.74
CA GLY A 157 21.62 -17.88 -2.35
C GLY A 157 21.63 -17.88 -3.89
N LEU A 158 22.05 -16.77 -4.52
CA LEU A 158 22.20 -16.66 -5.97
C LEU A 158 23.29 -17.59 -6.51
N TRP A 159 24.41 -17.71 -5.79
CA TRP A 159 25.49 -18.64 -6.14
C TRP A 159 25.08 -20.12 -6.02
N ARG A 160 24.22 -20.46 -5.05
CA ARG A 160 23.76 -21.83 -4.83
C ARG A 160 22.83 -22.33 -5.93
N LYS A 161 22.04 -21.44 -6.55
CA LYS A 161 21.12 -21.77 -7.65
C LYS A 161 21.84 -21.97 -9.00
N HIS A 162 23.03 -21.39 -9.18
CA HIS A 162 23.85 -21.58 -10.38
C HIS A 162 24.65 -22.90 -10.38
N GLN A 163 24.94 -23.50 -9.22
CA GLN A 163 25.68 -24.77 -9.15
C GLN A 163 24.79 -26.01 -9.36
N THR A 164 23.48 -25.91 -9.18
CA THR A 164 22.58 -27.07 -9.33
C THR A 164 22.28 -27.45 -10.78
N HIS A 165 22.70 -26.65 -11.77
CA HIS A 165 22.43 -26.90 -13.19
C HIS A 165 23.62 -27.41 -14.02
N THR A 166 24.83 -27.49 -13.46
CA THR A 166 26.06 -27.88 -14.20
C THR A 166 26.80 -29.11 -13.66
N SER A 167 26.28 -29.80 -12.65
CA SER A 167 26.92 -31.02 -12.12
C SER A 167 26.34 -32.31 -12.73
N LYS A 168 26.38 -32.47 -14.06
CA LYS A 168 26.04 -33.77 -14.68
C LYS A 168 27.06 -34.34 -15.67
N TYR A 169 28.14 -33.63 -15.94
CA TYR A 169 29.21 -34.17 -16.79
C TYR A 169 30.53 -33.74 -16.19
N PHE A 170 31.26 -34.66 -15.56
CA PHE A 170 32.72 -34.75 -15.53
C PHE A 170 33.10 -35.84 -14.50
N TRP A 171 33.33 -37.06 -14.99
CA TRP A 171 34.17 -38.06 -14.31
C TRP A 171 35.64 -37.80 -14.70
N PRO A 172 36.61 -38.24 -13.87
CA PRO A 172 38.00 -37.85 -13.98
C PRO A 172 38.79 -38.81 -14.89
N LEU A 173 39.77 -38.29 -15.61
CA LEU A 173 40.91 -39.07 -16.07
C LEU A 173 42.16 -38.36 -15.57
N GLY A 174 42.81 -38.98 -14.58
CA GLY A 174 44.21 -38.79 -14.26
C GLY A 174 44.89 -40.14 -14.42
N ILE A 175 45.83 -40.18 -15.36
CA ILE A 175 47.04 -41.03 -15.48
C ILE A 175 46.88 -42.51 -15.17
#